data_AF-A0A7V8JFD5-F1
#
_entry.id   AF-A0A7V8JFD5-F1
#
_cell.length_a   1.000
_cell.length_b   1.000
_cell.length_c   1.000
_cell.angle_alpha   90.00
_cell.angle_beta   90.00
_cell.angle_gamma   90.00
#
_symmetry.space_group_name_H-M   'P 1'
#
loop_
_entity.id
_entity.type
_entity.pdbx_description
1 polymer ?
#
loop_
_entity_poly.entity_id
_entity_poly.type
_entity_poly.pdbx_seq_one_letter_code
_entity_poly.pdbx_strand_id
1 'polypeptide(L)'
;MPADHPIRTYCEDAGITDEMRQVAWLVFKDRHIVDPNSKVKPKKYVDWAAAFANSVKDRWYGLWYVSEAGEATWSPNGLQQRQVLDARMAKAREAEHAPA
;
A
#
# COMPACT_ATOMS: atom_id res chain seq x y z
N MET A 1 8.97 5.38 4.90
CA MET A 1 9.53 4.32 5.75
C MET A 1 11.04 4.32 5.57
N PRO A 2 11.84 4.14 6.63
CA PRO A 2 13.29 4.02 6.51
C PRO A 2 13.67 2.80 5.66
N ALA A 3 14.80 2.89 4.96
CA ALA A 3 15.27 1.87 4.01
C ALA A 3 15.59 0.51 4.67
N ASP A 4 15.86 0.51 5.97
CA ASP A 4 16.31 -0.64 6.78
C ASP A 4 15.16 -1.41 7.47
N HIS A 5 13.90 -1.12 7.10
CA HIS A 5 12.77 -1.72 7.80
C HIS A 5 12.70 -3.23 7.50
N PRO A 6 12.57 -4.12 8.52
CA PRO A 6 12.58 -5.58 8.35
C PRO A 6 11.42 -6.12 7.48
N ILE A 7 10.44 -5.28 7.18
CA ILE A 7 9.40 -5.61 6.20
C ILE A 7 9.95 -5.76 4.78
N ARG A 8 11.09 -5.11 4.47
CA ARG A 8 11.69 -5.14 3.14
C ARG A 8 12.26 -6.53 2.84
N THR A 9 13.05 -7.06 3.78
CA THR A 9 13.53 -8.45 3.75
C THR A 9 12.37 -9.43 3.65
N TYR A 10 11.33 -9.26 4.47
CA TYR A 10 10.13 -10.10 4.36
C TYR A 10 9.46 -10.04 2.98
N CYS A 11 9.35 -8.85 2.37
CA CYS A 11 8.80 -8.71 1.03
C CYS A 11 9.66 -9.43 -0.01
N GLU A 12 10.99 -9.36 0.12
CA GLU A 12 11.92 -10.08 -0.77
C GLU A 12 11.76 -11.60 -0.62
N ASP A 13 11.77 -12.13 0.61
CA ASP A 13 11.55 -13.55 0.90
C ASP A 13 10.18 -14.07 0.41
N ALA A 14 9.14 -13.24 0.51
CA ALA A 14 7.77 -13.60 0.10
C ALA A 14 7.47 -13.34 -1.38
N GLY A 15 8.46 -12.90 -2.17
CA GLY A 15 8.29 -12.55 -3.58
C GLY A 15 7.34 -11.37 -3.82
N ILE A 16 7.13 -10.51 -2.82
CA ILE A 16 6.30 -9.31 -2.90
C ILE A 16 7.12 -8.22 -3.59
N THR A 17 6.70 -7.84 -4.79
CA THR A 17 7.38 -6.79 -5.56
C THR A 17 7.28 -5.42 -4.89
N ASP A 18 8.23 -4.53 -5.21
CA ASP A 18 8.23 -3.16 -4.68
C ASP A 18 6.92 -2.42 -5.05
N GLU A 19 6.40 -2.66 -6.25
CA GLU A 19 5.12 -2.12 -6.72
C GLU A 19 3.94 -2.58 -5.82
N MET A 20 3.85 -3.88 -5.51
CA MET A 20 2.83 -4.41 -4.59
C MET A 20 2.91 -3.75 -3.22
N ARG A 21 4.12 -3.61 -2.69
CA ARG A 21 4.36 -2.97 -1.39
C ARG A 21 3.96 -1.48 -1.43
N GLN A 22 4.26 -0.76 -2.50
CA GLN A 22 3.87 0.65 -2.65
C GLN A 22 2.35 0.81 -2.71
N VAL A 23 1.66 -0.02 -3.49
CA VAL A 23 0.18 -0.03 -3.54
C VAL A 23 -0.39 -0.33 -2.15
N ALA A 24 0.16 -1.33 -1.44
CA ALA A 24 -0.25 -1.64 -0.08
C ALA A 24 -0.09 -0.44 0.86
N TRP A 25 1.03 0.28 0.76
CA TRP A 25 1.30 1.47 1.57
C TRP A 25 0.27 2.57 1.30
N LEU A 26 -0.06 2.82 0.03
CA LEU A 26 -1.04 3.83 -0.34
C LEU A 26 -2.45 3.49 0.16
N VAL A 27 -2.87 2.23 0.03
CA VAL A 27 -4.15 1.73 0.55
C VAL A 27 -4.18 1.79 2.09
N PHE A 28 -3.08 1.43 2.74
CA PHE A 28 -2.93 1.51 4.19
C PHE A 28 -3.09 2.95 4.68
N LYS A 29 -2.41 3.91 4.03
CA LYS A 29 -2.54 5.34 4.32
C LYS A 29 -3.97 5.85 4.12
N ASP A 30 -4.59 5.57 2.97
CA ASP A 30 -5.96 6.02 2.65
C ASP A 30 -6.97 5.55 3.70
N ARG A 31 -6.82 4.33 4.23
CA ARG A 31 -7.72 3.78 5.25
C ARG A 31 -7.45 4.23 6.68
N HIS A 32 -6.19 4.51 7.05
CA HIS A 32 -5.81 4.71 8.45
C HIS A 32 -5.37 6.14 8.75
N ILE A 33 -4.75 6.81 7.80
CA ILE A 33 -4.43 8.24 7.88
C ILE A 33 -5.65 9.01 7.38
N VAL A 34 -6.64 9.12 8.26
CA VAL A 34 -7.87 9.85 7.98
C VAL A 34 -7.57 11.35 7.95
N ASP A 35 -8.16 12.06 6.99
CA ASP A 35 -8.11 13.52 6.89
C ASP A 35 -8.44 14.17 8.25
N PRO A 36 -7.70 15.19 8.70
CA PRO A 36 -7.94 15.86 9.98
C PRO A 36 -9.36 16.45 10.10
N ASN A 37 -10.09 16.62 8.99
CA ASN A 37 -11.47 17.10 8.97
C ASN A 37 -12.53 15.98 8.97
N SER A 38 -12.13 14.71 8.94
CA SER A 38 -13.07 13.59 8.94
C SER A 38 -13.68 13.38 10.33
N LYS A 39 -15.01 13.23 10.39
CA LYS A 39 -15.76 13.00 11.64
C LYS A 39 -15.49 11.63 12.29
N VAL A 40 -14.71 10.77 11.64
CA VAL A 40 -14.34 9.44 12.15
C VAL A 40 -13.07 9.56 12.98
N LYS A 41 -13.12 9.17 14.27
CA LYS A 41 -11.94 9.17 15.14
C LYS A 41 -10.78 8.39 14.50
N PRO A 42 -9.62 9.02 14.23
CA PRO A 42 -8.49 8.31 13.65
C PRO A 42 -8.01 7.25 14.65
N LYS A 43 -7.85 6.00 14.17
CA LYS A 43 -7.19 4.96 14.96
C LYS A 43 -5.73 5.35 15.14
N LYS A 44 -5.34 5.63 16.38
CA LYS A 44 -3.95 5.94 16.73
C LYS A 44 -3.20 4.62 16.88
N TYR A 45 -2.41 4.25 15.88
CA TYR A 45 -1.35 3.27 16.08
C TYR A 45 -0.15 3.97 16.70
N VAL A 46 0.39 3.39 17.77
CA VAL A 46 1.64 3.85 18.39
C VAL A 46 2.78 3.64 17.40
N ASP A 47 2.82 2.45 16.77
CA ASP A 47 3.83 2.07 15.78
C ASP A 47 3.21 1.81 14.40
N TRP A 48 3.08 2.88 13.61
CA TRP A 48 2.57 2.80 12.23
C TRP A 48 3.38 1.85 11.35
N ALA A 49 4.69 1.77 11.58
CA ALA A 49 5.57 0.92 10.80
C ALA A 49 5.31 -0.58 11.07
N ALA A 50 5.10 -0.94 12.34
CA ALA A 50 4.71 -2.29 12.74
C ALA A 50 3.29 -2.63 12.25
N ALA A 51 2.34 -1.70 12.36
CA ALA A 51 0.98 -1.89 11.86
C ALA A 51 0.96 -2.14 10.34
N PHE A 52 1.74 -1.38 9.57
CA PHE A 52 1.88 -1.64 8.15
C PHE A 52 2.53 -3.00 7.87
N ALA A 53 3.61 -3.34 8.57
CA ALA A 53 4.26 -4.63 8.41
C ALA A 53 3.31 -5.80 8.67
N ASN A 54 2.48 -5.72 9.71
CA ASN A 54 1.44 -6.71 9.99
C ASN A 54 0.39 -6.75 8.87
N SER A 55 -0.05 -5.59 8.36
CA SER A 55 -1.02 -5.55 7.26
C SER A 55 -0.54 -6.24 5.98
N VAL A 56 0.76 -6.19 5.71
CA VAL A 56 1.42 -6.86 4.59
C VAL A 56 1.53 -8.36 4.87
N LYS A 57 2.02 -8.76 6.05
CA LYS A 57 2.18 -10.18 6.44
C LYS A 57 0.85 -10.94 6.44
N ASP A 58 -0.20 -10.35 7.02
CA ASP A 58 -1.53 -10.95 7.13
C ASP A 58 -2.44 -10.66 5.92
N ARG A 59 -1.95 -9.97 4.89
CA ARG A 59 -2.71 -9.62 3.67
C ARG A 59 -4.07 -8.99 3.95
N TRP A 60 -4.14 -8.01 4.85
CA TRP A 60 -5.41 -7.39 5.29
C TRP A 60 -6.30 -6.89 4.15
N TYR A 61 -5.68 -6.46 3.05
CA TYR A 61 -6.37 -5.88 1.90
C TYR A 61 -6.55 -6.87 0.74
N GLY A 62 -6.03 -8.09 0.87
CA GLY A 62 -6.11 -9.12 -0.16
C GLY A 62 -5.57 -8.66 -1.53
N LEU A 63 -4.50 -7.86 -1.57
CA LEU A 63 -3.95 -7.28 -2.80
C LEU A 63 -3.15 -8.30 -3.64
N TRP A 64 -2.63 -9.35 -3.00
CA TRP A 64 -1.89 -10.42 -3.65
C TRP A 64 -2.21 -11.76 -3.01
N TYR A 65 -1.89 -12.83 -3.73
CA TYR A 65 -1.92 -14.22 -3.26
C TYR A 65 -0.57 -14.88 -3.52
N VAL A 66 -0.23 -15.97 -2.80
CA VAL A 66 0.98 -16.77 -3.08
C VAL A 66 0.58 -17.77 -4.14
N SER A 67 1.30 -17.81 -5.26
CA SER A 67 1.14 -18.85 -6.29
C SER A 67 1.84 -20.15 -5.86
N GLU A 68 1.56 -21.28 -6.53
CA GLU A 68 2.27 -22.54 -6.25
C GLU A 68 3.80 -22.44 -6.47
N ALA A 69 4.26 -21.46 -7.24
CA ALA A 69 5.68 -21.15 -7.43
C ALA A 69 6.32 -20.45 -6.21
N GLY A 70 5.54 -20.10 -5.18
CA GLY A 70 6.00 -19.38 -3.99
C GLY A 70 6.06 -17.86 -4.15
N GLU A 71 5.85 -17.34 -5.36
CA GLU A 71 5.87 -15.91 -5.64
C GLU A 71 4.51 -15.26 -5.39
N ALA A 72 4.53 -14.01 -4.91
CA ALA A 72 3.32 -13.21 -4.77
C ALA A 72 2.81 -12.72 -6.13
N THR A 73 1.55 -13.00 -6.44
CA THR A 73 0.88 -12.55 -7.67
C THR A 73 -0.29 -11.64 -7.33
N TRP A 74 -0.57 -10.67 -8.21
CA TRP A 74 -1.65 -9.71 -8.03
C TRP A 74 -3.01 -10.41 -7.97
N SER A 75 -3.82 -10.05 -6.97
CA SER A 75 -5.23 -10.41 -6.94
C SER A 75 -6.05 -9.44 -7.82
N PRO A 76 -7.31 -9.79 -8.16
CA PRO A 76 -8.23 -8.86 -8.81
C PRO A 76 -8.39 -7.53 -8.04
N ASN A 77 -8.44 -7.60 -6.71
CA ASN A 77 -8.51 -6.42 -5.85
C ASN A 77 -7.23 -5.58 -5.92
N GLY A 78 -6.07 -6.24 -5.97
CA GLY A 78 -4.78 -5.58 -6.14
C GLY A 78 -4.67 -4.83 -7.45
N LEU A 79 -5.08 -5.46 -8.56
CA LEU A 79 -5.11 -4.84 -9.89
C LEU A 79 -6.05 -3.63 -9.93
N GLN A 80 -7.25 -3.75 -9.33
CA GLN A 80 -8.18 -2.64 -9.25
C GLN A 80 -7.57 -1.46 -8.48
N GLN A 81 -6.97 -1.70 -7.31
CA GLN A 81 -6.36 -0.61 -6.55
C GLN A 81 -5.14 -0.02 -7.24
N ARG A 82 -4.35 -0.83 -7.94
CA ARG A 82 -3.27 -0.33 -8.77
C ARG A 82 -3.80 0.66 -9.81
N GLN A 83 -4.86 0.32 -10.53
CA GLN A 83 -5.46 1.20 -11.54
C GLN A 83 -6.02 2.49 -10.93
N VAL A 84 -6.69 2.41 -9.77
CA VAL A 84 -7.21 3.60 -9.07
C VAL A 84 -6.07 4.53 -8.64
N LEU A 85 -4.99 3.97 -8.10
CA LEU A 85 -3.82 4.73 -7.66
C LEU A 85 -3.06 5.33 -8.84
N ASP A 86 -2.87 4.57 -9.91
CA ASP A 86 -2.25 5.04 -11.15
C ASP A 86 -3.04 6.20 -11.76
N ALA A 87 -4.37 6.07 -11.87
CA ALA A 87 -5.24 7.15 -12.34
C ALA A 87 -5.20 8.39 -11.42
N ARG A 88 -5.11 8.21 -10.10
CA ARG A 88 -4.91 9.31 -9.14
C ARG A 88 -3.56 9.99 -9.35
N MET A 89 -2.48 9.24 -9.56
CA MET A 89 -1.14 9.78 -9.81
C MET A 89 -1.04 10.50 -11.15
N ALA A 90 -1.67 9.96 -12.21
CA ALA A 90 -1.76 10.61 -13.51
C ALA A 90 -2.46 11.97 -13.40
N LYS A 91 -3.63 12.02 -12.75
CA LYS A 91 -4.35 13.27 -12.49
C LYS A 91 -3.55 14.26 -11.64
N ALA A 92 -2.77 13.78 -10.66
CA ALA A 92 -1.91 14.63 -9.84
C ALA A 92 -0.76 15.26 -10.66
N ARG A 93 -0.13 14.49 -11.57
CA ARG A 93 0.87 15.03 -12.51
C ARG A 93 0.26 16.05 -13.48
N GLU A 94 -0.92 15.78 -14.01
CA GLU A 94 -1.61 16.70 -14.93
C GLU A 94 -1.99 18.01 -14.23
N ALA A 95 -2.42 17.96 -12.96
CA ALA A 95 -2.68 19.14 -12.15
C ALA A 95 -1.42 19.94 -11.81
N GLU A 96 -0.26 19.27 -11.67
CA GLU A 96 1.04 19.93 -11.44
C GLU A 96 1.63 20.54 -12.72
N HIS A 97 1.25 20.04 -13.90
CA HIS A 97 1.75 20.51 -15.20
C HIS A 97 0.82 21.51 -15.92
N ALA A 98 -0.27 21.95 -15.31
CA ALA A 98 -1.11 23.02 -15.84
C ALA A 98 -0.43 24.39 -15.57
N PRO A 99 -0.03 25.16 -16.60
CA PRO A 99 0.50 26.49 -16.38
C PRO A 99 -0.63 27.42 -15.91
N ALA A 100 -0.31 28.23 -14.89
CA ALA A 100 -1.19 29.26 -14.32
C ALA A 100 -1.43 30.43 -15.27
#